data_AF-A0A7K2JA61-F1
#
_entry.id   AF-A0A7K2JA61-F1
#
_cell.length_a   1.000
_cell.length_b   1.000
_cell.length_c   1.000
_cell.angle_alpha   90.00
_cell.angle_beta   90.00
_cell.angle_gamma   90.00
#
_symmetry.space_group_name_H-M   'P 1'
#
loop_
_entity.id
_entity.type
_entity.pdbx_description
1 polymer ?
#
loop_
_entity_poly.entity_id
_entity_poly.type
_entity_poly.pdbx_seq_one_letter_code
_entity_poly.pdbx_strand_id
1 'polypeptide(L)'
;MTVTEKGIRINNRTYDSRALNPYRGKLSGWPGKGQRWPVRHHPHQPERVWLQTEPAGGWKEATFVYQRLIGDAWTEQVWDLATAHHLDMGGSTHNEAAIAREVRALLQRAGHGPSRVSSRSEPARLLTAG
;
A
#
# COMPACT_ATOMS: atom_id res chain seq x y z
N MET A 1 13.27 13.73 -2.14
CA MET A 1 12.06 13.49 -2.91
C MET A 1 11.70 14.72 -3.72
N THR A 2 11.07 14.56 -4.87
CA THR A 2 10.46 15.67 -5.62
C THR A 2 8.95 15.64 -5.38
N VAL A 3 8.34 16.78 -5.11
CA VAL A 3 6.88 16.90 -5.05
C VAL A 3 6.40 17.32 -6.44
N THR A 4 5.76 16.41 -7.15
CA THR A 4 5.26 16.66 -8.50
C THR A 4 3.83 17.18 -8.47
N GLU A 5 3.29 17.51 -9.65
CA GLU A 5 1.87 17.81 -9.80
C GLU A 5 0.97 16.66 -9.32
N LYS A 6 1.40 15.40 -9.55
CA LYS A 6 0.70 14.19 -9.11
C LYS A 6 0.95 13.82 -7.64
N GLY A 7 1.83 14.54 -6.96
CA GLY A 7 2.22 14.28 -5.57
C GLY A 7 3.61 13.64 -5.45
N ILE A 8 3.79 12.81 -4.44
CA ILE A 8 5.03 12.12 -4.08
C ILE A 8 4.94 10.66 -4.51
N ARG A 9 5.97 10.14 -5.18
CA ARG A 9 6.04 8.72 -5.56
C ARG A 9 7.11 7.99 -4.75
N ILE A 10 6.73 6.94 -4.02
CA ILE A 10 7.62 6.07 -3.24
C ILE A 10 7.18 4.63 -3.45
N ASN A 11 8.13 3.72 -3.66
CA ASN A 11 7.86 2.27 -3.78
C ASN A 11 6.68 1.98 -4.71
N ASN A 12 6.69 2.67 -5.86
CA ASN A 12 5.70 2.51 -6.91
C ASN A 12 4.25 2.85 -6.47
N ARG A 13 4.10 3.71 -5.46
CA ARG A 13 2.84 4.26 -4.97
C ARG A 13 2.85 5.77 -5.03
N THR A 14 1.72 6.34 -5.42
CA THR A 14 1.53 7.78 -5.47
C THR A 14 0.78 8.27 -4.24
N TYR A 15 1.33 9.29 -3.59
CA TYR A 15 0.80 9.90 -2.37
C TYR A 15 0.46 11.35 -2.64
N ASP A 16 -0.74 11.77 -2.26
CA ASP A 16 -1.16 13.15 -2.46
C ASP A 16 -2.03 13.70 -1.34
N SER A 17 -1.98 15.03 -1.19
CA SER A 17 -2.90 15.79 -0.34
C SER A 17 -2.87 17.26 -0.74
N ARG A 18 -3.92 18.01 -0.37
CA ARG A 18 -3.95 19.46 -0.56
C ARG A 18 -2.81 20.18 0.17
N ALA A 19 -2.31 19.60 1.26
CA ALA A 19 -1.18 20.15 2.01
C ALA A 19 0.13 20.14 1.21
N LEU A 20 0.25 19.33 0.15
CA LEU A 20 1.40 19.32 -0.73
C LEU A 20 1.40 20.44 -1.77
N ASN A 21 0.25 21.07 -2.05
CA ASN A 21 0.09 22.07 -3.10
C ASN A 21 1.15 23.18 -3.08
N PRO A 22 1.50 23.78 -1.91
CA PRO A 22 2.50 24.84 -1.86
C PRO A 22 3.92 24.41 -2.22
N TYR A 23 4.20 23.10 -2.27
CA TYR A 23 5.54 22.52 -2.45
C TYR A 23 5.74 21.86 -3.82
N ARG A 24 4.68 21.76 -4.64
CA ARG A 24 4.74 21.18 -5.99
C ARG A 24 5.71 21.97 -6.87
N GLY A 25 6.64 21.26 -7.52
CA GLY A 25 7.65 21.85 -8.40
C GLY A 25 8.71 22.69 -7.69
N LYS A 26 8.68 22.81 -6.35
CA LYS A 26 9.66 23.59 -5.60
C LYS A 26 10.86 22.78 -5.19
N LEU A 27 12.00 23.46 -5.16
CA LEU A 27 13.25 22.97 -4.61
C LEU A 27 13.18 23.06 -3.08
N SER A 28 13.66 22.03 -2.38
CA SER A 28 13.52 21.97 -0.92
C SER A 28 14.37 22.96 -0.12
N GLY A 29 15.44 23.50 -0.71
CA GLY A 29 16.40 24.36 0.00
C GLY A 29 17.19 23.68 1.12
N TRP A 30 17.07 22.35 1.29
CA TRP A 30 17.71 21.61 2.38
C TRP A 30 19.24 21.46 2.18
N PRO A 31 20.06 21.82 3.18
CA PRO A 31 21.51 21.62 3.13
C PRO A 31 21.86 20.14 2.93
N GLY A 32 22.78 19.84 2.02
CA GLY A 32 23.29 18.47 1.80
C GLY A 32 22.31 17.48 1.14
N LYS A 33 21.04 17.85 0.91
CA LYS A 33 20.04 17.05 0.17
C LYS A 33 19.79 17.60 -1.25
N GLY A 34 20.50 18.65 -1.65
CA GLY A 34 20.30 19.35 -2.91
C GLY A 34 18.86 19.85 -3.04
N GLN A 35 18.24 19.60 -4.18
CA GLN A 35 16.87 20.04 -4.48
C GLN A 35 15.77 19.15 -3.87
N ARG A 36 16.13 18.09 -3.13
CA ARG A 36 15.21 17.02 -2.72
C ARG A 36 14.67 17.21 -1.30
N TRP A 37 13.36 17.16 -1.17
CA TRP A 37 12.66 17.19 0.12
C TRP A 37 12.89 15.91 0.95
N PRO A 38 13.07 15.99 2.27
CA PRO A 38 12.99 14.84 3.17
C PRO A 38 11.56 14.32 3.26
N VAL A 39 11.41 13.00 3.19
CA VAL A 39 10.12 12.32 3.37
C VAL A 39 10.32 11.14 4.31
N ARG A 40 9.38 10.96 5.24
CA ARG A 40 9.29 9.79 6.11
C ARG A 40 8.10 8.94 5.71
N HIS A 41 8.26 7.64 5.87
CA HIS A 41 7.22 6.61 5.73
C HIS A 41 7.50 5.52 6.77
N HIS A 42 6.48 4.74 7.11
CA HIS A 42 6.61 3.67 8.09
C HIS A 42 6.09 2.35 7.49
N PRO A 43 6.82 1.22 7.59
CA PRO A 43 6.46 -0.02 6.89
C PRO A 43 5.15 -0.65 7.38
N HIS A 44 4.72 -0.33 8.60
CA HIS A 44 3.44 -0.76 9.15
C HIS A 44 2.31 0.27 9.00
N GLN A 45 2.60 1.45 8.42
CA GLN A 45 1.60 2.47 8.05
C GLN A 45 1.91 3.03 6.65
N PRO A 46 1.97 2.16 5.62
CA PRO A 46 2.36 2.53 4.26
C PRO A 46 1.28 3.35 3.52
N GLU A 47 0.08 3.49 4.08
CA GLU A 47 -0.99 4.34 3.55
C GLU A 47 -0.67 5.84 3.65
N ARG A 48 0.33 6.21 4.44
CA ARG A 48 0.70 7.60 4.73
C ARG A 48 2.19 7.87 4.56
N VAL A 49 2.49 9.07 4.12
CA VAL A 49 3.84 9.62 4.08
C VAL A 49 3.84 11.04 4.62
N TRP A 50 4.98 11.47 5.15
CA TRP A 50 5.14 12.80 5.72
C TRP A 50 6.31 13.52 5.06
N LEU A 51 6.01 14.64 4.40
CA LEU A 51 6.98 15.57 3.84
C LEU A 51 7.48 16.51 4.94
N GLN A 52 8.80 16.63 5.11
CA GLN A 52 9.37 17.61 6.03
C GLN A 52 9.55 18.94 5.31
N THR A 53 8.84 19.97 5.76
CA THR A 53 8.88 21.30 5.14
C THR A 53 9.90 22.21 5.78
N GLU A 54 10.27 21.97 7.05
CA GLU A 54 11.20 22.82 7.80
C GLU A 54 12.24 21.97 8.57
N PRO A 55 13.49 22.43 8.75
CA PRO A 55 14.50 21.66 9.47
C PRO A 55 14.12 21.32 10.91
N ALA A 56 13.48 22.25 11.61
CA ALA A 56 13.06 22.10 13.01
C ALA A 56 11.66 21.48 13.17
N GLY A 57 10.94 21.15 12.08
CA GLY A 57 9.56 20.69 12.17
C GLY A 57 8.79 20.75 10.85
N GLY A 58 7.48 20.95 10.93
CA GLY A 58 6.63 21.11 9.74
C GLY A 58 6.48 19.83 8.93
N TRP A 59 5.70 18.87 9.44
CA TRP A 59 5.36 17.67 8.67
C TRP A 59 4.03 17.87 7.94
N LYS A 60 4.05 17.68 6.62
CA LYS A 60 2.84 17.64 5.80
C LYS A 60 2.58 16.22 5.36
N GLU A 61 1.42 15.73 5.78
CA GLU A 61 1.01 14.39 5.46
C GLU A 61 0.39 14.30 4.06
N ALA A 62 0.65 13.19 3.39
CA ALA A 62 -0.05 12.78 2.19
C ALA A 62 -0.47 11.31 2.30
N THR A 63 -1.64 11.01 1.75
CA THR A 63 -2.22 9.67 1.77
C THR A 63 -2.04 9.01 0.41
N PHE A 64 -1.86 7.70 0.41
CA PHE A 64 -1.86 6.91 -0.83
C PHE A 64 -3.15 7.17 -1.60
N VAL A 65 -3.05 7.52 -2.89
CA VAL A 65 -4.20 8.01 -3.67
C VAL A 65 -5.31 6.97 -3.82
N TYR A 66 -4.97 5.67 -3.77
CA TYR A 66 -5.95 4.58 -3.81
C TYR A 66 -6.27 3.99 -2.43
N GLN A 67 -5.94 4.67 -1.33
CA GLN A 67 -6.28 4.19 0.03
C GLN A 67 -7.78 3.96 0.21
N ARG A 68 -8.64 4.77 -0.43
CA ARG A 68 -10.09 4.58 -0.41
C ARG A 68 -10.55 3.31 -1.12
N LEU A 69 -9.79 2.79 -2.09
CA LEU A 69 -10.07 1.51 -2.73
C LEU A 69 -9.73 0.33 -1.81
N ILE A 70 -8.74 0.50 -0.92
CA ILE A 70 -8.35 -0.51 0.06
C ILE A 70 -9.34 -0.54 1.21
N GLY A 71 -9.60 0.62 1.84
CA GLY A 71 -10.60 0.79 2.90
C GLY A 71 -10.12 0.49 4.32
N ASP A 72 -9.00 -0.24 4.46
CA ASP A 72 -8.44 -0.68 5.75
C ASP A 72 -6.94 -0.32 5.88
N ALA A 73 -6.39 -0.51 7.08
CA ALA A 73 -4.94 -0.47 7.30
C ALA A 73 -4.27 -1.70 6.67
N TRP A 74 -3.06 -1.52 6.16
CA TRP A 74 -2.29 -2.59 5.50
C TRP A 74 -0.79 -2.40 5.79
N THR A 75 0.04 -3.38 5.45
CA THR A 75 1.50 -3.31 5.63
C THR A 75 2.20 -3.42 4.28
N GLU A 76 3.47 -2.99 4.21
CA GLU A 76 4.29 -3.16 3.00
C GLU A 76 4.27 -4.61 2.47
N GLN A 77 4.30 -5.59 3.37
CA GLN A 77 4.23 -7.02 3.01
C GLN A 77 2.95 -7.40 2.26
N VAL A 78 1.80 -6.84 2.64
CA VAL A 78 0.52 -7.11 1.95
C VAL A 78 0.54 -6.49 0.55
N TRP A 79 1.13 -5.31 0.39
CA TRP A 79 1.31 -4.68 -0.91
C TRP A 79 2.25 -5.45 -1.82
N ASP A 80 3.38 -5.93 -1.28
CA ASP A 80 4.33 -6.73 -2.05
C ASP A 80 3.70 -8.04 -2.53
N LEU A 81 2.93 -8.72 -1.66
CA LEU A 81 2.18 -9.91 -2.02
C LEU A 81 1.12 -9.64 -3.10
N ALA A 82 0.38 -8.54 -2.97
CA ALA A 82 -0.61 -8.12 -3.97
C ALA A 82 0.06 -7.77 -5.32
N THR A 83 1.22 -7.13 -5.28
CA THR A 83 1.99 -6.77 -6.46
C THR A 83 2.48 -8.02 -7.18
N ALA A 84 3.03 -8.99 -6.44
CA ALA A 84 3.46 -10.28 -6.99
C ALA A 84 2.29 -11.02 -7.66
N HIS A 85 1.16 -11.15 -6.97
CA HIS A 85 -0.04 -11.78 -7.54
C HIS A 85 -0.53 -11.07 -8.81
N HIS A 86 -0.52 -9.73 -8.82
CA HIS A 86 -0.90 -8.97 -10.00
C HIS A 86 0.05 -9.20 -11.19
N LEU A 87 1.36 -9.29 -10.93
CA LEU A 87 2.37 -9.58 -11.95
C LEU A 87 2.23 -11.00 -12.52
N ASP A 88 1.95 -12.00 -11.67
CA ASP A 88 1.73 -13.39 -12.09
C ASP A 88 0.52 -13.52 -13.05
N MET A 89 -0.47 -12.64 -12.90
CA MET A 89 -1.62 -12.54 -13.82
C MET A 89 -1.33 -11.73 -15.10
N GLY A 90 -0.07 -11.38 -15.38
CA GLY A 90 0.34 -10.58 -16.53
C GLY A 90 0.12 -9.07 -16.36
N GLY A 91 -0.08 -8.62 -15.13
CA GLY A 91 -0.25 -7.21 -14.78
C GLY A 91 1.06 -6.42 -14.85
N SER A 92 1.00 -5.17 -14.38
CA SER A 92 2.18 -4.29 -14.30
C SER A 92 2.25 -3.63 -12.94
N THR A 93 3.46 -3.44 -12.42
CA THR A 93 3.71 -2.64 -11.22
C THR A 93 3.05 -1.27 -11.34
N HIS A 94 3.07 -0.63 -12.50
CA HIS A 94 2.49 0.71 -12.70
C HIS A 94 0.97 0.81 -12.47
N ASN A 95 0.26 -0.32 -12.40
CA ASN A 95 -1.19 -0.35 -12.20
C ASN A 95 -1.56 -0.32 -10.71
N GLU A 96 -1.27 0.80 -10.06
CA GLU A 96 -1.50 1.02 -8.62
C GLU A 96 -2.95 0.74 -8.20
N ALA A 97 -3.94 1.08 -9.05
CA ALA A 97 -5.35 0.83 -8.76
C ALA A 97 -5.70 -0.66 -8.74
N ALA A 98 -5.10 -1.47 -9.64
CA ALA A 98 -5.31 -2.92 -9.63
C ALA A 98 -4.66 -3.55 -8.40
N ILE A 99 -3.41 -3.16 -8.08
CA ILE A 99 -2.71 -3.64 -6.89
C ILE A 99 -3.50 -3.28 -5.62
N ALA A 100 -4.04 -2.07 -5.52
CA ALA A 100 -4.89 -1.67 -4.39
C ALA A 100 -6.14 -2.55 -4.23
N ARG A 101 -6.76 -3.00 -5.33
CA ARG A 101 -7.90 -3.95 -5.26
C ARG A 101 -7.45 -5.33 -4.78
N GLU A 102 -6.28 -5.79 -5.22
CA GLU A 102 -5.69 -7.06 -4.75
C GLU A 102 -5.35 -7.00 -3.25
N VAL A 103 -4.83 -5.87 -2.76
CA VAL A 103 -4.64 -5.64 -1.31
C VAL A 103 -5.97 -5.78 -0.57
N ARG A 104 -7.04 -5.11 -1.02
CA ARG A 104 -8.37 -5.26 -0.41
C ARG A 104 -8.84 -6.72 -0.41
N ALA A 105 -8.66 -7.44 -1.51
CA ALA A 105 -9.04 -8.85 -1.60
C ALA A 105 -8.25 -9.75 -0.64
N LEU A 106 -6.96 -9.47 -0.42
CA LEU A 106 -6.15 -10.17 0.59
C LEU A 106 -6.64 -9.89 2.01
N LEU A 107 -6.91 -8.62 2.35
CA LEU A 107 -7.41 -8.23 3.67
C LEU A 107 -8.78 -8.85 3.97
N GLN A 108 -9.69 -8.85 2.99
CA GLN A 108 -10.99 -9.50 3.12
C GLN A 108 -10.84 -11.01 3.37
N ARG A 109 -10.00 -11.70 2.61
CA ARG A 109 -9.73 -13.13 2.80
C ARG A 109 -9.17 -13.44 4.19
N ALA A 110 -8.26 -12.61 4.70
CA ALA A 110 -7.72 -12.77 6.05
C ALA A 110 -8.79 -12.55 7.13
N GLY A 111 -9.66 -11.53 6.96
CA GLY A 111 -10.74 -11.22 7.88
C GLY A 111 -11.86 -12.27 7.92
N HIS A 112 -12.11 -12.98 6.82
CA HIS A 112 -13.10 -14.05 6.75
C HIS A 112 -12.61 -15.40 7.31
N GLY A 113 -11.33 -15.50 7.72
CA GLY A 113 -10.68 -16.76 8.04
C GLY A 113 -10.49 -17.64 6.79
N PRO A 114 -9.65 -18.71 6.85
CA PRO A 114 -9.55 -19.63 5.73
C PRO A 114 -10.93 -20.22 5.46
N SER A 115 -11.43 -20.05 4.24
CA SER A 115 -12.62 -20.77 3.77
C SER A 115 -12.40 -22.24 4.11
N ARG A 116 -13.22 -22.80 5.00
CA ARG A 116 -13.32 -24.25 5.14
C ARG A 116 -13.82 -24.75 3.80
N VAL A 117 -12.91 -24.99 2.86
CA VAL A 117 -13.09 -26.04 1.88
C VAL A 117 -13.32 -27.27 2.73
N SER A 118 -14.58 -27.63 2.88
CA SER A 118 -15.01 -28.88 3.46
C SER A 118 -14.20 -29.94 2.73
N SER A 119 -13.18 -30.49 3.41
CA SER A 119 -12.73 -31.83 3.12
C SER A 119 -14.01 -32.65 3.15
N ARG A 120 -14.47 -33.03 1.97
CA ARG A 120 -15.49 -34.03 1.78
C ARG A 120 -14.92 -35.29 2.42
N SER A 121 -15.15 -35.45 3.72
CA SER A 121 -15.10 -36.73 4.37
C SER A 121 -16.23 -37.53 3.74
N GLU A 122 -15.85 -38.37 2.80
CA GLU A 122 -16.71 -39.39 2.22
C GLU A 122 -17.31 -40.23 3.36
N PRO A 123 -18.62 -40.56 3.30
CA PRO A 123 -19.31 -41.16 4.42
C PRO A 123 -18.92 -42.62 4.65
N ALA A 124 -18.95 -42.99 5.92
CA ALA A 124 -18.65 -44.31 6.47
C ALA A 124 -19.36 -45.48 5.78
N ARG A 125 -18.64 -46.60 5.67
CA ARG A 125 -19.25 -47.94 5.81
C ARG A 125 -18.67 -48.62 7.05
N LEU A 126 -19.52 -48.68 8.08
CA LEU A 126 -19.46 -49.65 9.17
C LEU A 126 -19.81 -51.05 8.68
N LEU A 127 -19.58 -52.04 9.56
CA LEU A 127 -19.97 -53.47 9.57
C LEU A 127 -18.80 -54.41 9.22
N THR A 128 -18.42 -55.43 9.99
CA THR A 128 -18.92 -56.01 11.25
C THR A 128 -17.86 -56.99 11.78
N ALA A 129 -17.98 -57.36 13.06
CA ALA A 129 -17.26 -58.42 13.74
C ALA A 129 -17.38 -59.81 13.08
N GLY A 130 -16.45 -60.71 13.39
CA GLY A 130 -16.54 -62.16 13.14
C GLY A 130 -15.17 -62.81 13.02
#